data_AF-A0A821BUF1-F1
#
_entry.id   AF-A0A821BUF1-F1
#
_cell.length_a   1.000
_cell.length_b   1.000
_cell.length_c   1.000
_cell.angle_alpha   90.00
_cell.angle_beta   90.00
_cell.angle_gamma   90.00
#
_symmetry.space_group_name_H-M   'P 1'
#
loop_
_entity.id
_entity.type
_entity.pdbx_description
1 polymer ?
#
loop_
_entity_poly.entity_id
_entity_poly.type
_entity_poly.pdbx_seq_one_letter_code
_entity_poly.pdbx_strand_id
1 'polypeptide(L)'
;MADDTTKGASGTEVPDVSPGAGFQVYVDMANLHNKLKLLNYDDDYVMKWRMKPISRIHFAVSTNAGDQLHAFIALSAWLFQKGGVRFDKPSEDDDQSVLLQNIIAQFKKLGHDITISASKLRSGSGESVVYILNRLADDALKQSGFNWRLPEKPDELPDADDSGLKDDDNEIDVNKIDEEMFNRDTDADEYEEDE
;
A
#
# COMPACT_ATOMS: atom_id res chain seq x y z
N MET A 1 -67.22 11.35 6.09
CA MET A 1 -66.15 12.21 5.56
C MET A 1 -64.84 11.63 6.04
N ALA A 2 -63.91 11.43 5.12
CA ALA A 2 -62.83 10.46 5.20
C ALA A 2 -61.77 10.80 6.26
N ASP A 3 -61.31 9.73 6.90
CA ASP A 3 -60.25 9.70 7.91
C ASP A 3 -58.87 9.96 7.28
N ASP A 4 -58.05 10.63 8.06
CA ASP A 4 -56.70 11.11 7.75
C ASP A 4 -55.73 9.92 7.70
N THR A 5 -54.98 9.77 6.62
CA THR A 5 -53.84 8.85 6.56
C THR A 5 -52.71 9.53 5.81
N THR A 6 -52.00 10.38 6.55
CA THR A 6 -50.68 10.87 6.23
C THR A 6 -49.70 9.68 6.12
N LYS A 7 -49.46 9.22 4.89
CA LYS A 7 -48.35 8.32 4.55
C LYS A 7 -47.02 9.06 4.75
N GLY A 8 -46.45 8.91 5.94
CA GLY A 8 -45.06 9.27 6.23
C GLY A 8 -44.10 8.48 5.33
N ALA A 9 -43.20 9.22 4.69
CA ALA A 9 -42.23 8.75 3.71
C ALA A 9 -41.37 7.59 4.23
N SER A 10 -41.16 6.59 3.38
CA SER A 10 -40.12 5.58 3.57
C SER A 10 -38.76 6.27 3.57
N GLY A 11 -38.17 6.45 4.76
CA GLY A 11 -36.76 6.76 4.90
C GLY A 11 -35.96 5.65 4.24
N THR A 12 -35.43 5.92 3.05
CA THR A 12 -34.40 5.08 2.46
C THR A 12 -33.16 5.33 3.29
N GLU A 13 -32.87 4.42 4.21
CA GLU A 13 -31.57 4.37 4.90
C GLU A 13 -30.51 4.22 3.81
N VAL A 14 -29.88 5.34 3.43
CA VAL A 14 -28.66 5.31 2.64
C VAL A 14 -27.63 4.72 3.58
N PRO A 15 -27.07 3.52 3.32
CA PRO A 15 -26.07 2.99 4.21
C PRO A 15 -24.92 4.01 4.22
N ASP A 16 -24.54 4.44 5.42
CA ASP A 16 -23.46 5.39 5.69
C ASP A 16 -22.11 4.72 5.38
N VAL A 17 -21.93 4.35 4.12
CA VAL A 17 -20.72 3.75 3.59
C VAL A 17 -19.77 4.91 3.36
N SER A 18 -18.77 5.01 4.23
CA SER A 18 -17.69 6.00 4.09
C SER A 18 -17.20 6.02 2.63
N PRO A 19 -16.99 7.20 2.02
CA PRO A 19 -16.54 7.32 0.64
C PRO A 19 -15.27 6.50 0.32
N GLY A 20 -14.47 6.18 1.34
CA GLY A 20 -13.26 5.36 1.22
C GLY A 20 -13.50 3.84 1.11
N ALA A 21 -14.68 3.33 1.50
CA ALA A 21 -14.92 1.89 1.56
C ALA A 21 -14.83 1.20 0.19
N GLY A 22 -15.26 1.89 -0.89
CA GLY A 22 -15.12 1.39 -2.26
C GLY A 22 -13.67 1.25 -2.73
N PHE A 23 -12.72 1.92 -2.05
CA PHE A 23 -11.30 1.88 -2.38
C PHE A 23 -10.51 0.86 -1.54
N GLN A 24 -11.14 0.24 -0.54
CA GLN A 24 -10.46 -0.69 0.38
C GLN A 24 -9.81 -1.86 -0.37
N VAL A 25 -10.47 -2.36 -1.43
CA VAL A 25 -9.93 -3.46 -2.27
C VAL A 25 -8.55 -3.14 -2.87
N TYR A 26 -8.27 -1.87 -3.18
CA TYR A 26 -6.98 -1.47 -3.73
C TYR A 26 -5.89 -1.45 -2.66
N VAL A 27 -6.24 -1.02 -1.44
CA VAL A 27 -5.35 -1.06 -0.28
C VAL A 27 -5.01 -2.51 0.06
N ASP A 28 -6.02 -3.38 0.11
CA ASP A 28 -5.84 -4.79 0.39
C ASP A 28 -5.01 -5.50 -0.69
N MET A 29 -5.20 -5.12 -1.97
CA MET A 29 -4.40 -5.64 -3.07
C MET A 29 -2.94 -5.16 -3.00
N ALA A 30 -2.70 -3.89 -2.63
CA ALA A 30 -1.35 -3.39 -2.42
C ALA A 30 -0.65 -4.12 -1.26
N ASN A 31 -1.36 -4.36 -0.16
CA ASN A 31 -0.87 -5.15 0.95
C ASN A 31 -0.54 -6.59 0.54
N LEU A 32 -1.42 -7.24 -0.23
CA LEU A 32 -1.16 -8.56 -0.79
C LEU A 32 0.14 -8.55 -1.61
N HIS A 33 0.29 -7.58 -2.52
CA HIS A 33 1.48 -7.51 -3.38
C HIS A 33 2.77 -7.34 -2.55
N ASN A 34 2.74 -6.56 -1.47
CA ASN A 34 3.87 -6.43 -0.56
C ASN A 34 4.19 -7.76 0.14
N LYS A 35 3.17 -8.48 0.64
CA LYS A 35 3.34 -9.81 1.25
C LYS A 35 3.94 -10.82 0.26
N LEU A 36 3.52 -10.79 -0.99
CA LEU A 36 4.09 -11.63 -2.05
C LEU A 36 5.59 -11.35 -2.23
N LYS A 37 6.01 -10.08 -2.26
CA LYS A 37 7.43 -9.74 -2.33
C LYS A 37 8.23 -10.27 -1.14
N LEU A 38 7.68 -10.21 0.06
CA LEU A 38 8.31 -10.80 1.26
C LEU A 38 8.45 -12.33 1.18
N LEU A 39 7.59 -13.00 0.41
CA LEU A 39 7.62 -14.45 0.18
C LEU A 39 8.51 -14.89 -1.00
N ASN A 40 9.40 -14.00 -1.51
CA ASN A 40 10.24 -14.24 -2.69
C ASN A 40 9.42 -14.61 -3.94
N TYR A 41 8.30 -13.91 -4.15
CA TYR A 41 7.40 -14.12 -5.29
C TYR A 41 8.11 -14.10 -6.66
N ASP A 42 9.06 -13.19 -6.89
CA ASP A 42 9.70 -13.06 -8.19
C ASP A 42 10.51 -14.33 -8.55
N ASP A 43 11.30 -14.84 -7.62
CA ASP A 43 12.13 -16.03 -7.87
C ASP A 43 11.30 -17.31 -7.89
N ASP A 44 10.35 -17.47 -6.97
CA ASP A 44 9.65 -18.72 -6.81
C ASP A 44 8.41 -18.83 -7.71
N TYR A 45 7.57 -17.80 -7.76
CA TYR A 45 6.34 -17.83 -8.55
C TYR A 45 6.60 -17.45 -10.02
N VAL A 46 7.35 -16.38 -10.27
CA VAL A 46 7.59 -15.93 -11.65
C VAL A 46 8.66 -16.79 -12.33
N MET A 47 9.84 -16.97 -11.71
CA MET A 47 10.91 -17.73 -12.37
C MET A 47 10.73 -19.25 -12.26
N LYS A 48 10.65 -19.82 -11.05
CA LYS A 48 10.58 -21.29 -10.88
C LYS A 48 9.25 -21.86 -11.39
N TRP A 49 8.13 -21.23 -11.04
CA TRP A 49 6.81 -21.67 -11.49
C TRP A 49 6.44 -21.20 -12.90
N ARG A 50 7.24 -20.31 -13.52
CA ARG A 50 7.02 -19.76 -14.88
C ARG A 50 5.64 -19.12 -15.05
N MET A 51 5.13 -18.46 -14.01
CA MET A 51 3.84 -17.79 -14.06
C MET A 51 4.00 -16.32 -14.45
N LYS A 52 2.94 -15.74 -15.02
CA LYS A 52 2.94 -14.31 -15.36
C LYS A 52 3.07 -13.44 -14.09
N PRO A 53 3.86 -12.35 -14.14
CA PRO A 53 3.89 -11.35 -13.07
C PRO A 53 2.51 -10.73 -12.81
N ILE A 54 2.14 -10.59 -11.54
CA ILE A 54 0.86 -10.07 -11.10
C ILE A 54 1.02 -8.59 -10.75
N SER A 55 0.31 -7.72 -11.47
CA SER A 55 0.30 -6.27 -11.21
C SER A 55 -0.43 -5.93 -9.89
N ARG A 56 -0.10 -4.78 -9.29
CA ARG A 56 -0.69 -4.28 -8.03
C ARG A 56 -2.20 -4.01 -8.08
N ILE A 57 -2.80 -4.00 -9.27
CA ILE A 57 -4.25 -3.80 -9.44
C ILE A 57 -4.96 -5.03 -10.02
N HIS A 58 -4.21 -6.11 -10.29
CA HIS A 58 -4.66 -7.20 -11.15
C HIS A 58 -5.93 -7.89 -10.64
N PHE A 59 -6.10 -8.07 -9.33
CA PHE A 59 -7.33 -8.65 -8.76
C PHE A 59 -8.32 -7.60 -8.25
N ALA A 60 -7.93 -6.33 -8.16
CA ALA A 60 -8.80 -5.25 -7.70
C ALA A 60 -9.76 -4.77 -8.81
N VAL A 61 -9.29 -4.75 -10.06
CA VAL A 61 -10.06 -4.31 -11.23
C VAL A 61 -10.43 -5.51 -12.07
N SER A 62 -11.70 -5.69 -12.41
CA SER A 62 -12.12 -6.71 -13.39
C SER A 62 -11.60 -6.33 -14.78
N THR A 63 -10.78 -7.21 -15.38
CA THR A 63 -10.18 -6.96 -16.69
C THR A 63 -10.52 -8.11 -17.64
N ASN A 64 -9.93 -9.27 -17.41
CA ASN A 64 -10.26 -10.50 -18.10
C ASN A 64 -10.52 -11.58 -17.05
N ALA A 65 -11.80 -11.90 -16.83
CA ALA A 65 -12.21 -12.85 -15.80
C ALA A 65 -11.57 -14.23 -15.96
N GLY A 66 -11.31 -14.69 -17.19
CA GLY A 66 -10.68 -15.98 -17.45
C GLY A 66 -9.21 -16.02 -17.03
N ASP A 67 -8.43 -15.03 -17.46
CA ASP A 67 -7.01 -14.91 -17.08
C ASP A 67 -6.86 -14.62 -15.57
N GLN A 68 -7.73 -13.78 -15.01
CA GLN A 68 -7.75 -13.47 -13.59
C GLN A 68 -8.13 -14.68 -12.73
N LEU A 69 -9.11 -15.48 -13.16
CA LEU A 69 -9.47 -16.71 -12.44
C LEU A 69 -8.31 -17.71 -12.46
N HIS A 70 -7.69 -17.90 -13.62
CA HIS A 70 -6.52 -18.77 -13.73
C HIS A 70 -5.36 -18.26 -12.85
N ALA A 71 -5.06 -16.96 -12.88
CA ALA A 71 -4.06 -16.35 -12.03
C ALA A 71 -4.38 -16.49 -10.54
N PHE A 72 -5.65 -16.36 -10.15
CA PHE A 72 -6.11 -16.57 -8.77
C PHE A 72 -5.89 -18.01 -8.32
N ILE A 73 -6.28 -18.99 -9.14
CA ILE A 73 -6.12 -20.41 -8.84
C ILE A 73 -4.63 -20.74 -8.68
N ALA A 74 -3.79 -20.32 -9.64
CA ALA A 74 -2.36 -20.58 -9.61
C ALA A 74 -1.66 -19.90 -8.42
N LEU A 75 -2.02 -18.66 -8.10
CA LEU A 75 -1.47 -17.96 -6.95
C LEU A 75 -1.91 -18.62 -5.63
N SER A 76 -3.18 -19.02 -5.52
CA SER A 76 -3.69 -19.73 -4.35
C SER A 76 -2.96 -21.05 -4.14
N ALA A 77 -2.76 -21.83 -5.22
CA ALA A 77 -1.99 -23.07 -5.20
C ALA A 77 -0.56 -22.86 -4.67
N TRP A 78 0.13 -21.84 -5.18
CA TRP A 78 1.47 -21.50 -4.73
C TRP A 78 1.51 -21.07 -3.26
N LEU A 79 0.54 -20.25 -2.81
CA LEU A 79 0.45 -19.83 -1.42
C LEU A 79 0.15 -21.01 -0.48
N PHE A 80 -0.71 -21.96 -0.88
CA PHE A 80 -0.92 -23.19 -0.12
C PHE A 80 0.38 -23.99 0.05
N GLN A 81 1.16 -24.16 -1.03
CA GLN A 81 2.47 -24.83 -0.92
C GLN A 81 3.43 -24.08 0.01
N LYS A 82 3.44 -22.75 -0.05
CA LYS A 82 4.25 -21.92 0.87
C LYS A 82 3.80 -22.02 2.32
N GLY A 83 2.50 -22.15 2.56
CA GLY A 83 1.90 -22.42 3.87
C GLY A 83 2.04 -23.86 4.36
N GLY A 84 2.76 -24.74 3.64
CA GLY A 84 2.99 -26.13 4.04
C GLY A 84 1.86 -27.09 3.67
N VAL A 85 0.85 -26.65 2.91
CA VAL A 85 -0.23 -27.49 2.41
C VAL A 85 0.14 -28.05 1.04
N ARG A 86 -0.02 -29.37 0.85
CA ARG A 86 0.18 -29.98 -0.47
C ARG A 86 -0.96 -29.57 -1.41
N PHE A 87 -0.64 -28.74 -2.39
CA PHE A 87 -1.55 -28.33 -3.45
C PHE A 87 -0.79 -28.35 -4.77
N ASP A 88 -1.18 -29.19 -5.73
CA ASP A 88 -0.47 -29.31 -6.99
C ASP A 88 -0.64 -28.08 -7.89
N LYS A 89 0.37 -27.78 -8.69
CA LYS A 89 0.29 -26.68 -9.65
C LYS A 89 -0.86 -26.98 -10.63
N PRO A 90 -1.81 -26.04 -10.83
CA PRO A 90 -2.90 -26.23 -11.77
C PRO A 90 -2.36 -26.35 -13.21
N SER A 91 -2.85 -27.35 -13.93
CA SER A 91 -2.64 -27.57 -15.37
C SER A 91 -3.71 -26.84 -16.19
N GLU A 92 -3.45 -26.65 -17.49
CA GLU A 92 -4.41 -26.04 -18.43
C GLU A 92 -5.63 -26.95 -18.70
N ASP A 93 -5.46 -28.27 -18.53
CA ASP A 93 -6.53 -29.27 -18.70
C ASP A 93 -7.43 -29.42 -17.46
N ASP A 94 -7.05 -28.81 -16.33
CA ASP A 94 -7.79 -28.95 -15.09
C ASP A 94 -9.09 -28.13 -15.10
N ASP A 95 -10.14 -28.70 -14.52
CA ASP A 95 -11.42 -28.00 -14.37
C ASP A 95 -11.28 -26.89 -13.32
N GLN A 96 -11.33 -25.64 -13.79
CA GLN A 96 -11.22 -24.44 -12.96
C GLN A 96 -12.30 -24.37 -11.87
N SER A 97 -13.51 -24.87 -12.12
CA SER A 97 -14.60 -24.89 -11.13
C SER A 97 -14.31 -25.91 -10.02
N VAL A 98 -13.73 -27.07 -10.35
CA VAL A 98 -13.30 -28.07 -9.37
C VAL A 98 -12.15 -27.53 -8.52
N LEU A 99 -11.14 -26.93 -9.15
CA LEU A 99 -10.01 -26.30 -8.45
C LEU A 99 -10.49 -25.19 -7.50
N LEU A 100 -11.44 -24.37 -7.94
CA LEU A 100 -12.03 -23.32 -7.11
C LEU A 100 -12.74 -23.86 -5.87
N GLN A 101 -13.51 -24.94 -6.02
CA GLN A 101 -14.15 -25.62 -4.89
C GLN A 101 -13.12 -26.23 -3.94
N ASN A 102 -12.03 -26.80 -4.47
CA ASN A 102 -10.94 -27.34 -3.67
C ASN A 102 -10.24 -26.23 -2.87
N ILE A 103 -9.96 -25.08 -3.49
CA ILE A 103 -9.40 -23.90 -2.80
C ILE A 103 -10.30 -23.49 -1.64
N ILE A 104 -11.61 -23.35 -1.86
CA ILE A 104 -12.56 -22.99 -0.79
C ILE A 104 -12.55 -24.04 0.33
N ALA A 105 -12.55 -25.33 -0.02
CA ALA A 105 -12.52 -26.41 0.96
C ALA A 105 -11.24 -26.42 1.80
N GLN A 106 -10.07 -26.22 1.17
CA GLN A 106 -8.79 -26.14 1.87
C GLN A 106 -8.67 -24.88 2.70
N PHE A 107 -9.16 -23.76 2.19
CA PHE A 107 -9.19 -22.50 2.93
C PHE A 107 -10.00 -22.62 4.22
N LYS A 108 -11.15 -23.32 4.18
CA LYS A 108 -11.93 -23.64 5.39
C LYS A 108 -11.19 -24.59 6.34
N LYS A 109 -10.45 -25.57 5.82
CA LYS A 109 -9.63 -26.49 6.64
C LYS A 109 -8.53 -25.77 7.41
N LEU A 110 -8.01 -24.66 6.89
CA LEU A 110 -7.04 -23.80 7.60
C LEU A 110 -7.68 -23.00 8.76
N GLY A 111 -8.99 -23.14 9.00
CA GLY A 111 -9.68 -22.50 10.12
C GLY A 111 -10.25 -21.12 9.80
N HIS A 112 -10.19 -20.69 8.55
CA HIS A 112 -10.84 -19.46 8.13
C HIS A 112 -12.30 -19.74 7.78
N ASP A 113 -13.23 -19.24 8.60
CA ASP A 113 -14.65 -19.32 8.29
C ASP A 113 -15.00 -18.25 7.25
N ILE A 114 -15.55 -18.68 6.11
CA ILE A 114 -16.03 -17.76 5.09
C ILE A 114 -17.35 -18.26 4.49
N THR A 115 -18.34 -17.37 4.50
CA THR A 115 -19.59 -17.39 3.72
C THR A 115 -19.41 -16.87 2.28
N ILE A 116 -18.30 -17.17 1.60
CA ILE A 116 -18.12 -16.84 0.17
C ILE A 116 -18.53 -18.05 -0.67
N SER A 117 -19.39 -17.81 -1.66
CA SER A 117 -19.78 -18.83 -2.63
C SER A 117 -18.82 -18.85 -3.81
N ALA A 118 -18.63 -20.03 -4.42
CA ALA A 118 -17.79 -20.17 -5.62
C ALA A 118 -18.22 -19.23 -6.77
N SER A 119 -19.52 -18.92 -6.87
CA SER A 119 -20.04 -17.98 -7.87
C SER A 119 -19.41 -16.59 -7.77
N LYS A 120 -19.09 -16.11 -6.56
CA LYS A 120 -18.46 -14.80 -6.35
C LYS A 120 -16.98 -14.77 -6.73
N LEU A 121 -16.33 -15.92 -6.82
CA LEU A 121 -14.92 -16.04 -7.17
C LEU A 121 -14.69 -16.33 -8.66
N ARG A 122 -15.73 -16.72 -9.41
CA ARG A 122 -15.62 -17.00 -10.86
C ARG A 122 -15.19 -15.80 -11.68
N SER A 123 -15.42 -14.58 -11.21
CA SER A 123 -14.92 -13.37 -11.86
C SER A 123 -13.39 -13.28 -11.82
N GLY A 124 -12.73 -14.00 -10.91
CA GLY A 124 -11.29 -13.91 -10.70
C GLY A 124 -10.83 -12.57 -10.12
N SER A 125 -11.73 -11.63 -9.85
CA SER A 125 -11.42 -10.29 -9.34
C SER A 125 -12.46 -9.83 -8.32
N GLY A 126 -12.04 -8.96 -7.40
CA GLY A 126 -12.88 -8.30 -6.40
C GLY A 126 -12.43 -8.59 -4.98
N GLU A 127 -13.16 -8.02 -4.02
CA GLU A 127 -12.85 -8.07 -2.59
C GLU A 127 -12.74 -9.52 -2.07
N SER A 128 -13.66 -10.40 -2.47
CA SER A 128 -13.64 -11.81 -2.07
C SER A 128 -12.36 -12.55 -2.50
N VAL A 129 -11.85 -12.24 -3.69
CA VAL A 129 -10.64 -12.86 -4.24
C VAL A 129 -9.40 -12.35 -3.49
N VAL A 130 -9.30 -11.02 -3.35
CA VAL A 130 -8.18 -10.37 -2.65
C VAL A 130 -8.14 -10.79 -1.17
N TYR A 131 -9.30 -10.94 -0.52
CA TYR A 131 -9.40 -11.39 0.86
C TYR A 131 -8.80 -12.79 1.07
N ILE A 132 -9.18 -13.76 0.23
CA ILE A 132 -8.66 -15.14 0.31
C ILE A 132 -7.14 -15.14 0.12
N LEU A 133 -6.65 -14.46 -0.93
CA LEU A 133 -5.22 -14.39 -1.21
C LEU A 133 -4.44 -13.73 -0.08
N ASN A 134 -4.97 -12.67 0.54
CA ASN A 134 -4.33 -12.00 1.67
C ASN A 134 -4.18 -12.93 2.88
N ARG A 135 -5.22 -13.69 3.22
CA ARG A 135 -5.19 -14.65 4.33
C ARG A 135 -4.22 -15.79 4.06
N LEU A 136 -4.22 -16.33 2.85
CA LEU A 136 -3.25 -17.34 2.45
C LEU A 136 -1.80 -16.82 2.50
N ALA A 137 -1.57 -15.57 2.09
CA ALA A 137 -0.26 -14.94 2.19
C ALA A 137 0.18 -14.73 3.64
N ASP A 138 -0.73 -14.38 4.55
CA ASP A 138 -0.43 -14.27 5.98
C ASP A 138 -0.01 -15.61 6.57
N ASP A 139 -0.71 -16.68 6.22
CA ASP A 139 -0.37 -18.02 6.72
C ASP A 139 0.96 -18.52 6.13
N ALA A 140 1.22 -18.25 4.85
CA ALA A 140 2.51 -18.51 4.22
C ALA A 140 3.65 -17.73 4.90
N LEU A 141 3.44 -16.46 5.27
CA LEU A 141 4.45 -15.64 5.96
C LEU A 141 4.73 -16.13 7.37
N LYS A 142 3.69 -16.55 8.10
CA LYS A 142 3.85 -17.19 9.42
C LYS A 142 4.67 -18.48 9.30
N GLN A 143 4.37 -19.30 8.28
CA GLN A 143 5.06 -20.55 8.05
C GLN A 143 6.52 -20.34 7.60
N SER A 144 6.81 -19.27 6.86
CA SER A 144 8.18 -18.91 6.47
C SER A 144 9.02 -18.32 7.63
N GLY A 145 8.43 -18.16 8.83
CA GLY A 145 9.11 -17.59 9.99
C GLY A 145 9.45 -16.10 9.82
N PHE A 146 8.72 -15.38 8.96
CA PHE A 146 8.95 -13.96 8.77
C PHE A 146 8.60 -13.20 10.05
N ASN A 147 9.56 -12.43 10.57
CA ASN A 147 9.35 -11.54 11.70
C ASN A 147 9.48 -10.09 11.24
N TRP A 148 8.47 -9.29 11.54
CA TRP A 148 8.54 -7.85 11.40
C TRP A 148 9.66 -7.33 12.30
N ARG A 149 10.74 -6.85 11.69
CA ARG A 149 11.81 -6.20 12.44
C ARG A 149 11.38 -4.79 12.77
N LEU A 150 11.55 -4.41 14.03
CA LEU A 150 11.39 -3.02 14.43
C LEU A 150 12.47 -2.19 13.71
N PRO A 151 12.15 -1.01 13.14
CA PRO A 151 13.16 -0.12 12.61
C PRO A 151 14.22 0.16 13.67
N GLU A 152 15.48 -0.05 13.33
CA GLU A 152 16.59 0.32 14.19
C GLU A 152 16.64 1.84 14.21
N LYS A 153 16.47 2.44 15.40
CA LYS A 153 16.66 3.89 15.54
C LYS A 153 18.10 4.16 15.08
N PRO A 154 18.32 5.08 14.14
CA PRO A 154 19.68 5.52 13.86
C PRO A 154 20.30 5.91 15.19
N ASP A 155 21.55 5.46 15.45
CA ASP A 155 22.29 5.96 16.60
C ASP A 155 22.13 7.48 16.60
N GLU A 156 21.63 8.03 17.72
CA GLU A 156 21.63 9.48 17.91
C GLU A 156 23.07 9.89 17.66
N LEU A 157 23.30 10.59 16.53
CA LEU A 157 24.56 11.26 16.31
C LEU A 157 24.79 12.04 17.60
N PRO A 158 25.91 11.81 18.31
CA PRO A 158 26.18 12.51 19.56
C PRO A 158 25.95 13.96 19.24
N ASP A 159 24.99 14.58 19.97
CA ASP A 159 24.39 15.88 19.68
C ASP A 159 25.40 16.68 18.89
N ALA A 160 25.17 16.80 17.58
CA ALA A 160 25.97 17.67 16.75
C ALA A 160 25.75 19.01 17.40
N ASP A 161 26.73 19.33 18.23
CA ASP A 161 26.79 20.42 19.15
C ASP A 161 26.03 21.60 18.54
N ASP A 162 24.91 21.99 19.15
CA ASP A 162 24.22 23.21 18.79
C ASP A 162 25.15 24.44 18.98
N SER A 163 26.37 24.28 19.54
CA SER A 163 27.46 25.27 19.42
C SER A 163 28.00 25.44 17.99
N GLY A 164 27.52 24.68 17.01
CA GLY A 164 27.89 24.82 15.60
C GLY A 164 27.17 25.99 14.92
N LEU A 165 26.02 26.42 15.44
CA LEU A 165 25.54 27.78 15.19
C LEU A 165 26.39 28.72 16.05
N LYS A 166 27.61 28.97 15.61
CA LYS A 166 28.16 30.30 15.84
C LYS A 166 27.09 31.24 15.30
N ASP A 167 26.41 31.97 16.18
CA ASP A 167 25.95 33.31 15.86
C ASP A 167 27.17 34.00 15.28
N ASP A 168 27.30 33.94 13.95
CA ASP A 168 28.19 34.82 13.23
C ASP A 168 27.57 36.18 13.51
N ASP A 169 28.19 36.88 14.44
CA ASP A 169 27.90 38.20 14.98
C ASP A 169 28.06 39.26 13.85
N ASN A 170 27.40 39.01 12.72
CA ASN A 170 27.29 39.87 11.55
C ASN A 170 26.10 40.84 11.72
N GLU A 171 25.76 41.19 12.97
CA GLU A 171 24.83 42.27 13.24
C GLU A 171 25.48 43.58 12.74
N ILE A 172 24.97 44.07 11.62
CA ILE A 172 25.39 45.33 11.02
C ILE A 172 24.90 46.46 11.93
N ASP A 173 25.81 47.09 12.66
CA ASP A 173 25.50 48.30 13.46
C ASP A 173 25.21 49.48 12.54
N VAL A 174 23.93 49.78 12.35
CA VAL A 174 23.41 50.83 11.45
C VAL A 174 23.98 52.21 11.79
N ASN A 175 24.33 52.45 13.07
CA ASN A 175 24.90 53.73 13.49
C ASN A 175 26.32 53.96 12.95
N LYS A 176 27.11 52.90 12.77
CA LYS A 176 28.45 53.00 12.18
C LYS A 176 28.41 53.28 10.68
N ILE A 177 27.38 52.81 9.98
CA ILE A 177 27.19 53.07 8.55
C ILE A 177 26.85 54.55 8.31
N ASP A 178 25.99 55.13 9.16
CA ASP A 178 25.63 56.55 9.07
C ASP A 178 26.84 57.46 9.35
N GLU A 179 27.70 57.12 10.32
CA GLU A 179 28.94 57.87 10.59
C GLU A 179 29.95 57.80 9.43
N GLU A 180 30.11 56.65 8.78
CA GLU A 180 30.99 56.51 7.62
C GLU A 180 30.48 57.25 6.37
N MET A 181 29.16 57.36 6.19
CA MET A 181 28.60 58.17 5.10
C MET A 181 28.72 59.67 5.37
N PHE A 182 28.54 60.11 6.62
CA PHE A 182 28.64 61.53 6.99
C PHE A 182 30.07 62.08 6.89
N ASN A 183 31.08 61.28 7.26
CA ASN A 183 32.49 61.68 7.17
C ASN A 183 33.04 61.73 5.73
N ARG A 184 32.35 61.11 4.77
CA ARG A 184 32.78 61.09 3.36
C ARG A 184 32.41 62.36 2.59
N ASP A 185 31.42 63.11 3.09
CA ASP A 185 30.94 64.36 2.48
C ASP A 185 31.69 65.61 2.97
N THR A 186 32.50 65.52 4.04
CA THR A 186 33.22 66.67 4.62
C THR A 186 34.65 66.87 4.12
N ASP A 187 35.22 65.96 3.33
CA ASP A 187 36.58 66.04 2.78
C ASP A 187 36.63 66.42 1.29
N ALA A 188 35.51 66.93 0.74
CA ALA A 188 35.35 67.20 -0.69
C ALA A 188 35.51 68.68 -1.11
N ASP A 189 36.10 69.55 -0.28
CA ASP A 189 36.31 70.96 -0.59
C ASP A 189 37.75 71.45 -0.27
N GLU A 190 38.75 70.94 -1.00
CA GLU A 190 40.00 71.68 -1.23
C GLU A 190 40.40 71.52 -2.70
N TYR A 191 39.86 72.41 -3.55
CA TYR A 191 40.29 72.58 -4.94
C TYR A 191 41.53 73.48 -4.94
N GLU A 192 42.73 72.91 -5.07
CA GLU A 192 43.88 73.65 -5.59
C GLU A 192 43.77 73.72 -7.12
N GLU A 193 43.46 74.92 -7.59
CA GLU A 193 43.44 75.40 -8.97
C GLU A 193 44.88 75.70 -9.39
N ASP A 194 45.45 74.86 -10.27
CA ASP A 194 46.72 75.16 -10.96
C ASP A 194 46.47 75.26 -12.49
N GLU A 195 46.41 76.49 -13.00
CA GLU A 195 46.97 76.90 -14.30
C GLU A 195 47.54 78.32 -14.24
#